data_AF-A0AAE1XPG2-F1
#
_entry.id   AF-A0AAE1XPG2-F1
#
_cell.length_a   1.000
_cell.length_b   1.000
_cell.length_c   1.000
_cell.angle_alpha   90.00
_cell.angle_beta   90.00
_cell.angle_gamma   90.00
#
_symmetry.space_group_name_H-M   'P 1'
#
loop_
_entity.id
_entity.type
_entity.pdbx_description
1 polymer ?
#
loop_
_entity_poly.entity_id
_entity_poly.type
_entity_poly.pdbx_seq_one_letter_code
_entity_poly.pdbx_strand_id
1 'polypeptide(L)'
;MEEPTVDLGRALEWADKEIEKVVIPHEVWGVEKDYRFTLVGRVLTKRSYNFEALKDVLARIISPGRGMTARKIEGERFTVDFTHQVDVKRAIEGGPWVFDKHLVILNDVKEGERPRDVELN
;
A
#
# COMPACT_ATOMS: atom_id res chain seq x y z
N MET A 1 52.89 11.67 1.54
CA MET A 1 51.81 11.00 0.81
C MET A 1 50.77 10.71 1.87
N GLU A 2 49.90 11.69 2.13
CA GLU A 2 48.93 11.65 3.23
C GLU A 2 47.70 10.86 2.79
N GLU A 3 47.32 9.85 3.56
CA GLU A 3 46.08 9.09 3.37
C GLU A 3 44.88 10.00 3.71
N PRO A 4 43.84 10.08 2.87
CA PRO A 4 42.64 10.82 3.24
C PRO A 4 41.88 10.02 4.31
N THR A 5 41.92 10.49 5.56
CA THR A 5 41.07 9.98 6.62
C THR A 5 39.62 10.25 6.25
N VAL A 6 38.90 9.21 5.84
CA VAL A 6 37.47 9.29 5.56
C VAL A 6 36.78 9.60 6.89
N ASP A 7 36.25 10.81 7.00
CA ASP A 7 35.58 11.32 8.18
C ASP A 7 34.26 10.55 8.40
N LEU A 8 34.33 9.49 9.20
CA LEU A 8 33.23 8.57 9.48
C LEU A 8 32.01 9.28 10.13
N GLY A 9 32.21 10.46 10.73
CA GLY A 9 31.13 11.27 11.28
C GLY A 9 30.17 11.78 10.21
N ARG A 10 30.69 12.11 9.02
CA ARG A 10 29.88 12.59 7.89
C ARG A 10 29.19 11.45 7.13
N ALA A 11 29.79 10.26 7.13
CA ALA A 11 29.20 9.07 6.50
C ALA A 11 27.92 8.60 7.20
N LEU A 12 27.77 8.90 8.50
CA LEU A 12 26.59 8.53 9.29
C LEU A 12 25.40 9.48 9.06
N GLU A 13 25.64 10.75 8.73
CA GLU A 13 24.57 11.70 8.34
C GLU A 13 23.91 11.34 6.99
N TRP A 14 24.59 10.60 6.12
CA TRP A 14 24.04 10.18 4.82
C TRP A 14 23.18 8.93 4.89
N ALA A 15 23.28 8.13 5.96
CA ALA A 15 22.46 6.92 6.10
C ALA A 15 21.02 7.23 6.56
N ASP A 16 20.77 8.40 7.14
CA ASP A 16 19.48 8.73 7.74
C ASP A 16 18.50 9.43 6.79
N LYS A 17 18.94 9.82 5.58
CA LYS A 17 18.14 10.75 4.75
C LYS A 17 17.30 10.14 3.63
N GLU A 18 17.54 8.92 3.19
CA GLU A 18 16.69 8.28 2.17
C GLU A 18 16.63 6.77 2.37
N ILE A 19 15.97 6.32 3.44
CA ILE A 19 15.19 5.09 3.29
C ILE A 19 13.88 5.52 2.63
N GLU A 20 13.96 5.85 1.33
CA GLU A 20 12.81 5.64 0.46
C GLU A 20 12.34 4.23 0.77
N LYS A 21 11.07 4.07 1.14
CA LYS A 21 10.45 2.74 1.24
C LYS A 21 10.62 2.11 -0.13
N VAL A 22 11.69 1.35 -0.31
CA VAL A 22 11.90 0.52 -1.48
C VAL A 22 10.74 -0.46 -1.44
N VAL A 23 9.71 -0.18 -2.25
CA VAL A 23 8.64 -1.12 -2.52
C VAL A 23 9.29 -2.18 -3.39
N ILE A 24 9.90 -3.18 -2.75
CA ILE A 24 10.44 -4.34 -3.45
C ILE A 24 9.23 -5.00 -4.14
N PRO A 25 9.22 -5.11 -5.48
CA PRO A 25 8.22 -5.90 -6.17
C PRO A 25 8.26 -7.29 -5.57
N HIS A 26 7.12 -7.80 -5.12
CA HIS A 26 7.06 -9.07 -4.41
C HIS A 26 7.47 -10.29 -5.29
N GLU A 27 7.73 -10.07 -6.58
CA GLU A 27 8.09 -11.12 -7.54
C GLU A 27 9.57 -11.51 -7.54
N VAL A 28 10.47 -10.81 -6.83
CA VAL A 28 11.92 -11.07 -6.95
C VAL A 28 12.51 -12.17 -6.06
N TRP A 29 11.82 -12.64 -5.02
CA TRP A 29 12.23 -13.84 -4.27
C TRP A 29 10.99 -14.60 -3.82
N GLY A 30 10.96 -15.92 -4.02
CA GLY A 30 9.84 -16.84 -3.72
C GLY A 30 9.48 -16.97 -2.23
N VAL A 31 9.43 -15.85 -1.51
CA VAL A 31 8.86 -15.70 -0.18
C VAL A 31 7.37 -15.45 -0.41
N GLU A 32 6.48 -16.26 0.16
CA GLU A 32 5.04 -15.98 0.11
C GLU A 32 4.74 -14.64 0.80
N LYS A 33 3.99 -13.73 0.14
CA LYS A 33 3.62 -12.46 0.77
C LYS A 33 2.66 -12.75 1.90
N ASP A 34 2.98 -12.23 3.08
CA ASP A 34 2.03 -12.15 4.17
C ASP A 34 1.00 -11.05 3.87
N TYR A 35 -0.27 -11.44 3.66
CA TYR A 35 -1.38 -10.53 3.35
C TYR A 35 -2.24 -10.16 4.57
N ARG A 36 -1.78 -10.43 5.80
CA ARG A 36 -2.59 -10.31 7.03
C ARG A 36 -3.22 -8.94 7.27
N PHE A 37 -2.63 -7.87 6.73
CA PHE A 37 -3.16 -6.51 6.82
C PHE A 37 -3.37 -5.88 5.44
N THR A 38 -3.66 -6.71 4.45
CA THR A 38 -3.88 -6.26 3.07
C THR A 38 -5.35 -6.34 2.72
N LEU A 39 -5.89 -5.22 2.24
CA LEU A 39 -7.18 -5.20 1.56
C LEU A 39 -6.94 -5.21 0.05
N VAL A 40 -7.81 -5.90 -0.68
CA VAL A 40 -7.95 -5.69 -2.12
C VAL A 40 -9.09 -4.71 -2.38
N GLY A 41 -8.93 -3.86 -3.38
CA GLY A 41 -9.93 -2.89 -3.76
C GLY A 41 -10.12 -2.77 -5.26
N ARG A 42 -11.28 -2.22 -5.63
CA ARG A 42 -11.62 -1.86 -7.00
C ARG A 42 -12.50 -0.62 -7.00
N VAL A 43 -12.25 0.28 -7.96
CA VAL A 43 -13.14 1.39 -8.28
C VAL A 43 -14.20 0.89 -9.26
N LEU A 44 -15.48 1.07 -8.95
CA LEU A 44 -16.60 0.71 -9.81
C LEU A 44 -16.78 1.74 -10.93
N THR A 45 -15.85 1.73 -11.88
CA THR A 45 -15.89 2.57 -13.06
C THR A 45 -15.36 1.83 -14.28
N LYS A 46 -15.73 2.32 -15.47
CA LYS A 46 -15.13 1.92 -16.76
C LYS A 46 -14.15 2.97 -17.27
N ARG A 47 -14.06 4.12 -16.61
CA ARG A 47 -13.21 5.24 -17.00
C ARG A 47 -11.86 5.09 -16.32
N SER A 48 -10.81 5.54 -16.99
CA SER A 48 -9.52 5.72 -16.34
C SER A 48 -9.64 6.75 -15.21
N TYR A 49 -8.85 6.54 -14.16
CA TYR A 49 -8.81 7.42 -13.00
C TYR A 49 -7.38 7.60 -12.50
N ASN A 50 -7.15 8.70 -11.79
CA ASN A 50 -5.84 8.98 -11.19
C ASN A 50 -5.67 8.14 -9.91
N PHE A 51 -4.78 7.16 -9.96
CA PHE A 51 -4.51 6.26 -8.83
C PHE A 51 -3.80 6.96 -7.68
N GLU A 52 -2.98 7.98 -7.95
CA GLU A 52 -2.36 8.79 -6.89
C GLU A 52 -3.42 9.53 -6.08
N ALA A 53 -4.38 10.16 -6.77
CA ALA A 53 -5.49 10.83 -6.13
C ALA A 53 -6.37 9.85 -5.32
N LEU A 54 -6.57 8.61 -5.81
CA LEU A 54 -7.27 7.57 -5.05
C LEU A 54 -6.53 7.25 -3.74
N LYS A 55 -5.20 7.11 -3.79
CA LYS A 55 -4.37 6.87 -2.59
C LYS A 55 -4.52 8.00 -1.57
N ASP A 56 -4.44 9.25 -2.01
CA ASP A 56 -4.58 10.41 -1.13
C ASP A 56 -5.96 10.46 -0.47
N VAL A 57 -7.01 10.18 -1.26
CA VAL A 57 -8.39 10.13 -0.76
C VAL A 57 -8.57 9.03 0.27
N LEU A 58 -8.11 7.81 -0.03
CA LEU A 58 -8.19 6.69 0.91
C LEU A 58 -7.37 6.94 2.18
N ALA A 59 -6.17 7.52 2.05
CA ALA A 59 -5.32 7.85 3.20
C ALA A 59 -5.99 8.89 4.10
N ARG A 60 -6.64 9.89 3.50
CA ARG A 60 -7.35 10.94 4.24
C ARG A 60 -8.62 10.42 4.92
N ILE A 61 -9.40 9.59 4.24
CA ILE A 61 -10.69 9.11 4.76
C ILE A 61 -10.48 8.05 5.85
N ILE A 62 -9.62 7.05 5.59
CA ILE A 62 -9.32 5.99 6.56
C ILE A 62 -8.47 6.55 7.72
N SER A 63 -7.56 7.48 7.40
CA SER A 63 -6.64 8.11 8.36
C SER A 63 -5.89 7.09 9.23
N PRO A 64 -5.10 6.18 8.61
CA PRO A 64 -4.44 5.10 9.32
C PRO A 64 -3.37 5.61 10.29
N GLY A 65 -3.29 5.02 11.48
CA GLY A 65 -2.43 5.52 12.56
C GLY A 65 -0.92 5.46 12.25
N ARG A 66 -0.48 4.55 11.38
CA ARG A 66 0.93 4.40 10.94
C ARG A 66 1.12 4.45 9.42
N GLY A 67 0.16 5.06 8.72
CA GLY A 67 0.16 5.13 7.27
C GLY A 67 -0.33 3.85 6.60
N MET A 68 -0.43 3.92 5.28
CA MET A 68 -0.82 2.82 4.40
C MET A 68 -0.05 2.92 3.08
N THR A 69 0.06 1.82 2.36
CA THR A 69 0.63 1.78 1.01
C THR A 69 -0.38 1.15 0.06
N ALA A 70 -0.74 1.84 -1.03
CA ALA A 70 -1.57 1.22 -2.06
C ALA A 70 -0.78 0.96 -3.35
N ARG A 71 -1.08 -0.15 -4.02
CA ARG A 71 -0.41 -0.59 -5.25
C ARG A 71 -1.43 -1.13 -6.24
N LYS A 72 -1.31 -0.76 -7.52
CA LYS A 72 -2.07 -1.44 -8.57
C LYS A 72 -1.62 -2.89 -8.69
N ILE A 73 -2.57 -3.77 -8.94
CA ILE A 73 -2.31 -5.15 -9.34
C ILE A 73 -2.94 -5.38 -10.71
N GLU A 74 -2.94 -6.63 -11.17
CA GLU A 74 -3.53 -6.99 -12.45
C GLU A 74 -5.02 -6.61 -12.55
N GLY A 75 -5.42 -6.10 -13.72
CA GLY A 75 -6.77 -5.63 -14.01
C GLY A 75 -7.10 -4.26 -13.38
N GLU A 76 -8.37 -4.05 -13.05
CA GLU A 76 -8.88 -2.82 -12.40
C GLU A 76 -8.79 -2.87 -10.87
N ARG A 77 -7.89 -3.71 -10.33
CA ARG A 77 -7.73 -3.96 -8.91
C ARG A 77 -6.48 -3.29 -8.34
N PHE A 78 -6.50 -3.05 -7.05
CA PHE A 78 -5.36 -2.58 -6.28
C PHE A 78 -5.35 -3.22 -4.90
N THR A 79 -4.20 -3.23 -4.24
CA THR A 79 -4.07 -3.61 -2.83
C THR A 79 -3.83 -2.38 -1.98
N VAL A 80 -4.31 -2.38 -0.75
CA VAL A 80 -3.95 -1.43 0.31
C VAL A 80 -3.36 -2.21 1.46
N ASP A 81 -2.07 -2.04 1.70
CA ASP A 81 -1.34 -2.65 2.80
C ASP A 81 -1.33 -1.69 4.00
N PHE A 82 -1.82 -2.16 5.13
CA PHE A 82 -1.83 -1.45 6.41
C PHE A 82 -0.75 -1.99 7.35
N THR A 83 -0.45 -1.22 8.40
CA THR A 83 0.49 -1.66 9.44
C THR A 83 -0.20 -2.35 10.61
N HIS A 84 -1.48 -2.03 10.87
CA HIS A 84 -2.24 -2.53 12.01
C HIS A 84 -3.62 -3.01 11.60
N GLN A 85 -4.09 -4.08 12.25
CA GLN A 85 -5.43 -4.64 12.05
C GLN A 85 -6.56 -3.63 12.36
N VAL A 86 -6.34 -2.66 13.25
CA VAL A 86 -7.33 -1.63 13.55
C VAL A 86 -7.65 -0.77 12.33
N ASP A 87 -6.63 -0.46 11.51
CA ASP A 87 -6.80 0.34 10.30
C ASP A 87 -7.54 -0.47 9.21
N VAL A 88 -7.25 -1.77 9.11
CA VAL A 88 -7.95 -2.72 8.23
C VAL A 88 -9.44 -2.76 8.58
N LYS A 89 -9.75 -2.98 9.86
CA LYS A 89 -11.13 -3.05 10.35
C LYS A 89 -11.87 -1.74 10.10
N ARG A 90 -11.23 -0.59 10.36
CA ARG A 90 -11.81 0.73 10.07
C ARG A 90 -12.06 0.94 8.57
N ALA A 91 -11.17 0.47 7.71
CA ALA A 91 -11.31 0.55 6.26
C ALA A 91 -12.46 -0.32 5.73
N ILE A 92 -12.73 -1.48 6.34
CA ILE A 92 -13.86 -2.35 5.99
C ILE A 92 -15.18 -1.81 6.55
N GLU A 93 -15.24 -1.49 7.84
CA GLU A 93 -16.47 -1.05 8.51
C GLU A 93 -16.94 0.34 8.08
N GLY A 94 -16.02 1.20 7.64
CA GLY A 94 -16.36 2.56 7.17
C GLY A 94 -16.81 2.63 5.71
N GLY A 95 -16.69 1.52 4.95
CA GLY A 95 -17.09 1.46 3.55
C GLY A 95 -18.60 1.30 3.33
N PRO A 96 -19.09 1.40 2.08
CA PRO A 96 -18.32 1.59 0.85
C PRO A 96 -17.78 3.02 0.72
N TRP A 97 -16.61 3.18 0.09
CA TRP A 97 -15.97 4.47 -0.08
C TRP A 97 -16.36 5.13 -1.40
N VAL A 98 -16.22 6.45 -1.50
CA VAL A 98 -16.49 7.19 -2.74
C VAL A 98 -15.22 7.90 -3.19
N PHE A 99 -14.84 7.69 -4.45
CA PHE A 99 -13.76 8.40 -5.13
C PHE A 99 -14.28 8.96 -6.45
N ASP A 100 -14.19 10.29 -6.62
CA ASP A 100 -14.64 10.98 -7.83
C ASP A 100 -16.05 10.55 -8.31
N LYS A 101 -17.02 10.49 -7.37
CA LYS A 101 -18.41 10.05 -7.60
C LYS A 101 -18.58 8.56 -7.98
N HIS A 102 -17.51 7.77 -7.95
CA HIS A 102 -17.54 6.33 -8.15
C HIS A 102 -17.37 5.60 -6.82
N LEU A 103 -18.04 4.46 -6.68
CA LEU A 103 -17.89 3.61 -5.50
C LEU A 103 -16.54 2.88 -5.53
N VAL A 104 -15.96 2.73 -4.35
CA VAL A 104 -14.74 1.96 -4.13
C VAL A 104 -15.08 0.87 -3.12
N ILE A 105 -14.94 -0.37 -3.55
CA ILE A 105 -15.12 -1.54 -2.70
C ILE A 105 -13.75 -1.96 -2.20
N LEU A 106 -13.67 -2.28 -0.91
CA LEU A 106 -12.52 -2.92 -0.28
C LEU A 106 -12.96 -4.24 0.35
N ASN A 107 -12.14 -5.28 0.22
CA ASN A 107 -12.38 -6.56 0.85
C ASN A 107 -11.07 -7.14 1.42
N ASP A 108 -11.18 -7.92 2.47
CA ASP A 108 -10.05 -8.55 3.14
C ASP A 108 -9.45 -9.67 2.29
N VAL A 109 -8.12 -9.83 2.33
CA VAL A 109 -7.43 -10.95 1.69
C VAL A 109 -7.21 -12.02 2.75
N LYS A 110 -7.96 -13.13 2.65
CA LYS A 110 -7.89 -14.19 3.66
C LYS A 110 -6.55 -14.91 3.62
N GLU A 111 -6.21 -15.57 4.73
CA GLU A 111 -5.00 -16.40 4.81
C GLU A 111 -5.00 -17.47 3.70
N GLY A 112 -3.89 -17.55 2.95
CA GLY A 112 -3.75 -18.45 1.80
C GLY A 112 -4.44 -17.98 0.51
N GLU A 113 -5.16 -16.86 0.53
CA GLU A 113 -5.78 -16.28 -0.65
C GLU A 113 -4.85 -15.28 -1.34
N ARG A 114 -4.91 -15.22 -2.68
CA ARG A 114 -4.20 -14.19 -3.45
C ARG A 114 -5.14 -13.01 -3.68
N PRO A 115 -4.67 -11.75 -3.62
CA PRO A 115 -5.51 -10.58 -3.87
C PRO A 115 -6.25 -10.59 -5.22
N ARG A 116 -5.72 -11.31 -6.21
CA ARG A 116 -6.34 -11.47 -7.54
C ARG A 116 -7.53 -12.44 -7.57
N ASP A 117 -7.61 -13.35 -6.59
CA ASP A 117 -8.65 -14.39 -6.53
C ASP A 117 -9.83 -13.95 -5.66
N VAL A 118 -9.65 -12.90 -4.85
CA VAL A 118 -10.71 -12.34 -4.01
C VAL A 118 -11.87 -11.82 -4.85
N GLU A 119 -13.06 -12.27 -4.47
CA GLU A 119 -14.32 -11.80 -5.05
C GLU A 119 -14.65 -10.39 -4.54
N LEU A 120 -14.92 -9.50 -5.50
CA LEU A 120 -15.34 -8.12 -5.26
C LEU A 120 -16.70 -7.94 -5.96
N ASN A 121 -17.77 -8.05 -5.18
CA ASN A 121 -19.16 -7.96 -5.63
C ASN A 121 -19.65 -6.51 -5.71
#